data_AF-A0A8T7GY40-F1
#
_entry.id   AF-A0A8T7GY40-F1
#
_cell.length_a   1.000
_cell.length_b   1.000
_cell.length_c   1.000
_cell.angle_alpha   90.00
_cell.angle_beta   90.00
_cell.angle_gamma   90.00
#
_symmetry.space_group_name_H-M   'P 1'
#
loop_
_entity.id
_entity.type
_entity.pdbx_description
1 polymer ?
#
loop_
_entity_poly.entity_id
_entity_poly.type
_entity_poly.pdbx_seq_one_letter_code
_entity_poly.pdbx_strand_id
1 'polypeptide(L)'
;MSEDILEAIYDYLTTTALKKYGDIIREVTKVELASGVIVKVRVVFVDGSFLDVYWSSSGRYSLHYERRHIDGTVYRHDNAPHEKHRYIKTFPKHFHRG
;
A
#
# COMPACT_ATOMS: atom_id res chain seq x y z
N MET A 1 -21.25 -6.72 -9.22
CA MET A 1 -20.52 -6.20 -10.41
C MET A 1 -19.26 -5.43 -10.01
N SER A 2 -19.33 -4.32 -9.25
CA SER A 2 -18.11 -3.57 -8.84
C SER A 2 -17.41 -4.10 -7.58
N GLU A 3 -18.16 -4.67 -6.65
CA GLU A 3 -17.65 -5.15 -5.35
C GLU A 3 -16.86 -6.46 -5.51
N ASP A 4 -17.38 -7.39 -6.31
CA ASP A 4 -16.73 -8.66 -6.65
C ASP A 4 -15.34 -8.47 -7.29
N ILE A 5 -15.17 -7.40 -8.09
CA ILE A 5 -13.89 -7.08 -8.73
C ILE A 5 -12.87 -6.56 -7.71
N LEU A 6 -13.30 -5.73 -6.76
CA LEU A 6 -12.41 -5.20 -5.73
C LEU A 6 -11.91 -6.31 -4.80
N GLU A 7 -12.80 -7.21 -4.42
CA GLU A 7 -12.43 -8.38 -3.62
C GLU A 7 -11.42 -9.27 -4.36
N ALA A 8 -11.68 -9.58 -5.64
CA ALA A 8 -10.75 -10.33 -6.47
C ALA A 8 -9.38 -9.66 -6.61
N ILE A 9 -9.33 -8.32 -6.72
CA ILE A 9 -8.08 -7.56 -6.74
C ILE A 9 -7.33 -7.70 -5.42
N TYR A 10 -8.01 -7.54 -4.28
CA TYR A 10 -7.39 -7.66 -2.98
C TYR A 10 -6.93 -9.10 -2.66
N ASP A 11 -7.65 -10.11 -3.11
CA ASP A 11 -7.24 -11.51 -3.04
C ASP A 11 -6.00 -11.79 -3.87
N TYR A 12 -5.97 -11.27 -5.10
CA TYR A 12 -4.82 -11.38 -5.98
C TYR A 12 -3.58 -10.72 -5.36
N LEU A 13 -3.72 -9.52 -4.81
CA LEU A 13 -2.64 -8.80 -4.15
C LEU A 13 -2.11 -9.56 -2.93
N THR A 14 -3.02 -10.06 -2.08
CA THR A 14 -2.66 -10.84 -0.89
C THR A 14 -1.91 -12.12 -1.26
N THR A 15 -2.44 -12.87 -2.23
CA THR A 15 -1.83 -14.10 -2.73
C THR A 15 -0.45 -13.82 -3.35
N THR A 16 -0.34 -12.78 -4.16
CA THR A 16 0.91 -12.41 -4.83
C THR A 16 1.96 -11.98 -3.82
N ALA A 17 1.58 -11.17 -2.83
CA ALA A 17 2.46 -10.72 -1.77
C ALA A 17 3.09 -11.92 -1.03
N LEU A 18 2.25 -12.80 -0.48
CA LEU A 18 2.71 -13.96 0.28
C LEU A 18 3.51 -14.96 -0.56
N LYS A 19 3.09 -15.25 -1.79
CA LYS A 19 3.77 -16.26 -2.62
C LYS A 19 5.10 -15.79 -3.18
N LYS A 20 5.22 -14.52 -3.56
CA LYS A 20 6.42 -14.00 -4.23
C LYS A 20 7.43 -13.35 -3.28
N TYR A 21 6.96 -12.83 -2.15
CA TYR A 21 7.75 -11.97 -1.27
C TYR A 21 7.63 -12.39 0.20
N GLY A 22 7.22 -13.64 0.47
CA GLY A 22 7.05 -14.17 1.83
C GLY A 22 8.33 -14.21 2.67
N ASP A 23 9.50 -14.03 2.04
CA ASP A 23 10.81 -13.91 2.68
C ASP A 23 11.02 -12.54 3.36
N ILE A 24 10.35 -11.49 2.87
CA ILE A 24 10.44 -10.12 3.42
C ILE A 24 9.13 -9.64 4.05
N ILE A 25 8.04 -10.40 3.88
CA ILE A 25 6.71 -10.08 4.41
C ILE A 25 6.44 -10.90 5.66
N ARG A 26 6.08 -10.21 6.74
CA ARG A 26 5.64 -10.82 7.98
C ARG A 26 4.14 -11.12 7.97
N GLU A 27 3.34 -10.20 7.45
CA GLU A 27 1.88 -10.29 7.51
C GLU A 27 1.25 -9.55 6.31
N VAL A 28 0.10 -10.04 5.84
CA VAL A 28 -0.75 -9.35 4.86
C VAL A 28 -2.20 -9.41 5.32
N THR A 29 -2.83 -8.25 5.46
CA THR A 29 -4.15 -8.13 6.10
C THR A 29 -5.05 -7.21 5.28
N LYS A 30 -6.29 -7.65 5.03
CA LYS A 30 -7.35 -6.79 4.49
C LYS A 30 -7.84 -5.89 5.63
N VAL A 31 -7.76 -4.58 5.44
CA VAL A 31 -8.25 -3.60 6.42
C VAL A 31 -9.69 -3.27 6.08
N GLU A 32 -10.58 -3.53 7.03
CA GLU A 32 -12.02 -3.32 6.91
C GLU A 32 -12.49 -2.15 7.77
N LEU A 33 -13.51 -1.45 7.30
CA LEU A 33 -14.28 -0.52 8.12
C LEU A 33 -15.22 -1.29 9.04
N ALA A 34 -15.77 -0.62 10.05
CA ALA A 34 -16.80 -1.21 10.93
C ALA A 34 -18.04 -1.71 10.17
N SER A 35 -18.28 -1.24 8.95
CA SER A 35 -19.33 -1.71 8.06
C SER A 35 -19.02 -3.03 7.33
N GLY A 36 -17.83 -3.61 7.52
CA GLY A 36 -17.34 -4.79 6.80
C GLY A 36 -16.76 -4.51 5.41
N VAL A 37 -16.68 -3.25 5.01
CA VAL A 37 -16.14 -2.86 3.69
C VAL A 37 -14.62 -2.84 3.75
N ILE A 38 -13.98 -3.65 2.90
CA ILE A 38 -12.52 -3.65 2.73
C ILE A 38 -12.09 -2.34 2.06
N VAL A 39 -11.21 -1.60 2.73
CA VAL A 39 -10.70 -0.31 2.22
C VAL A 39 -9.29 -0.41 1.64
N LYS A 40 -8.47 -1.34 2.10
CA LYS A 40 -7.08 -1.51 1.62
C LYS A 40 -6.52 -2.87 2.03
N VAL A 41 -5.39 -3.23 1.43
CA VAL A 41 -4.52 -4.31 1.90
C VAL A 41 -3.30 -3.69 2.58
N ARG A 42 -3.02 -4.10 3.81
CA ARG A 42 -1.80 -3.75 4.54
C ARG A 42 -0.82 -4.91 4.46
N VAL A 43 0.38 -4.64 3.99
CA VAL A 43 1.52 -5.54 4.05
C VAL A 43 2.44 -5.05 5.15
N VAL A 44 2.79 -5.93 6.09
CA VAL A 44 3.77 -5.65 7.15
C VAL A 44 5.05 -6.41 6.83
N PHE A 45 6.16 -5.69 6.77
CA PHE A 45 7.47 -6.26 6.49
C PHE A 45 8.11 -6.84 7.76
N VAL A 46 9.13 -7.68 7.59
CA VAL A 46 9.87 -8.31 8.70
C VAL A 46 10.52 -7.31 9.66
N ASP A 47 10.87 -6.11 9.19
CA ASP A 47 11.41 -5.02 10.02
C ASP A 47 10.33 -4.25 10.79
N GLY A 48 9.05 -4.60 10.59
CA GLY A 48 7.91 -3.93 11.20
C GLY A 48 7.40 -2.71 10.44
N SER A 49 8.06 -2.27 9.36
CA SER A 49 7.52 -1.25 8.46
C SER A 49 6.29 -1.77 7.71
N PHE A 50 5.48 -0.89 7.11
CA PHE A 50 4.29 -1.32 6.40
C PHE A 50 4.08 -0.61 5.06
N LEU A 51 3.39 -1.30 4.15
CA LEU A 51 2.86 -0.77 2.91
C LEU A 51 1.34 -0.95 2.91
N ASP A 52 0.63 0.17 2.78
CA ASP A 52 -0.79 0.18 2.47
C ASP A 52 -1.00 0.26 0.95
N VAL A 53 -1.84 -0.64 0.43
CA VAL A 53 -2.27 -0.69 -0.97
C VAL A 53 -3.77 -0.47 -1.04
N TYR A 54 -4.18 0.65 -1.62
CA TYR A 54 -5.57 0.99 -1.86
C TYR A 54 -5.92 0.84 -3.34
N TRP A 55 -7.12 0.35 -3.64
CA TRP A 55 -7.68 0.31 -4.99
C TRP A 55 -9.16 0.74 -4.98
N SER A 56 -9.56 1.58 -5.93
CA SER A 56 -10.95 2.03 -6.11
C SER A 56 -11.64 1.27 -7.24
N SER A 57 -12.97 1.23 -7.21
CA SER A 57 -13.78 0.66 -8.29
C SER A 57 -13.59 1.37 -9.64
N SER A 58 -13.12 2.61 -9.62
CA SER A 58 -12.75 3.39 -10.82
C SER A 58 -11.33 3.14 -11.33
N GLY A 59 -10.59 2.18 -10.74
CA GLY A 59 -9.23 1.84 -11.16
C GLY A 59 -8.14 2.79 -10.63
N ARG A 60 -8.49 3.72 -9.73
CA ARG A 60 -7.50 4.56 -9.05
C ARG A 60 -6.86 3.77 -7.92
N TYR A 61 -5.56 3.94 -7.73
CA TYR A 61 -4.84 3.24 -6.67
C TYR A 61 -3.88 4.18 -5.94
N SER A 62 -3.59 3.85 -4.69
CA SER A 62 -2.49 4.48 -3.95
C SER A 62 -1.62 3.45 -3.24
N LEU A 63 -0.35 3.79 -3.16
CA LEU A 63 0.66 3.07 -2.41
C LEU A 63 1.18 4.01 -1.34
N HIS A 64 1.24 3.52 -0.11
CA HIS A 64 1.77 4.27 1.03
C HIS A 64 2.64 3.34 1.87
N TYR A 65 3.96 3.43 1.65
CA TYR A 65 4.94 2.76 2.48
C TYR A 65 5.47 3.72 3.53
N GLU A 66 5.51 3.33 4.80
CA GLU A 66 6.23 4.10 5.80
C GLU A 66 6.79 3.24 6.96
N ARG A 67 7.68 3.86 7.73
CA ARG A 67 8.32 3.24 8.91
C ARG A 67 8.46 4.17 10.12
N ARG A 68 7.73 5.29 10.16
CA ARG A 68 7.92 6.31 11.22
C ARG A 68 7.71 5.74 12.62
N HIS A 69 6.79 4.80 12.78
CA HIS A 69 6.49 4.16 14.07
C HIS A 69 7.64 3.31 14.63
N ILE A 70 8.67 3.01 13.85
CA ILE A 70 9.83 2.22 14.31
C ILE A 70 10.79 3.07 15.16
N ASP A 71 11.17 4.24 14.66
CA ASP A 71 12.24 5.06 15.26
C ASP A 71 12.01 6.59 15.15
N GLY A 72 10.85 7.02 14.66
CA GLY A 72 10.50 8.43 14.48
C GLY A 72 11.03 9.08 13.19
N THR A 73 11.92 8.41 12.44
CA THR A 73 12.47 8.95 11.18
C THR A 73 11.46 8.87 10.03
N VAL A 74 11.57 9.77 9.05
CA VAL A 74 10.57 9.89 7.98
C VAL A 74 11.10 9.30 6.67
N TYR A 75 11.03 7.98 6.58
CA TYR A 75 11.18 7.25 5.33
C TYR A 75 9.81 6.80 4.84
N ARG A 76 9.37 7.35 3.70
CA ARG A 76 8.04 7.09 3.13
C ARG A 76 8.07 7.08 1.61
N HIS A 77 7.37 6.14 1.00
CA HIS A 77 7.14 6.13 -0.45
C HIS A 77 5.65 6.24 -0.76
N ASP A 78 5.28 7.26 -1.53
CA ASP A 78 3.90 7.52 -1.95
C ASP A 78 3.80 7.74 -3.47
N ASN A 79 2.59 7.61 -4.02
CA ASN A 79 2.26 7.94 -5.40
C ASN A 79 1.23 9.08 -5.53
N ALA A 80 1.01 9.88 -4.48
CA ALA A 80 0.16 11.07 -4.55
C ALA A 80 0.80 12.12 -5.49
N PRO A 81 0.04 12.75 -6.40
CA PRO A 81 0.57 13.67 -7.42
C PRO A 81 0.88 15.06 -6.84
N HIS A 82 1.82 15.14 -5.89
CA HIS A 82 2.26 16.40 -5.30
C HIS A 82 2.92 17.29 -6.36
N GLU A 83 2.35 18.49 -6.60
CA GLU A 83 2.79 19.40 -7.66
C GLU A 83 4.28 19.76 -7.55
N LYS A 84 4.77 19.98 -6.32
CA LYS A 84 6.19 20.24 -6.03
C LYS A 84 7.15 19.12 -6.44
N HIS A 85 6.65 17.94 -6.83
CA HIS A 85 7.47 16.82 -7.29
C HIS A 85 7.28 16.54 -8.79
N ARG A 86 6.54 17.37 -9.53
CA ARG A 86 6.24 17.13 -10.96
C ARG A 86 7.50 16.99 -11.85
N TYR A 87 8.64 17.52 -11.40
CA TYR A 87 9.91 17.45 -12.12
C TYR A 87 10.66 16.12 -11.96
N ILE A 88 10.30 15.25 -11.01
CA ILE A 88 11.04 13.99 -10.81
C ILE A 88 10.62 12.96 -11.86
N LYS A 89 11.58 12.16 -12.34
CA LYS A 89 11.36 11.15 -13.38
C LYS A 89 10.30 10.11 -13.01
N THR A 90 10.12 9.83 -11.73
CA THR A 90 9.18 8.82 -11.23
C THR A 90 7.79 9.37 -10.92
N PHE A 91 7.52 10.65 -11.19
CA PHE A 91 6.23 11.28 -10.87
C PHE A 91 5.04 10.44 -11.38
N PRO A 92 4.01 10.19 -10.54
CA PRO A 92 3.76 10.79 -9.23
C PRO A 92 4.45 10.07 -8.05
N LYS A 93 5.17 8.98 -8.31
CA LYS A 93 5.89 8.23 -7.28
C LYS A 93 7.08 9.01 -6.75
N HIS A 94 7.17 9.15 -5.43
CA HIS A 94 8.23 9.88 -4.77
C HIS A 94 8.58 9.26 -3.43
N PHE A 95 9.83 9.47 -3.01
CA PHE A 95 10.36 8.99 -1.74
C PHE A 95 10.71 10.17 -0.85
N HIS A 96 10.26 10.12 0.39
CA HIS A 96 10.64 11.00 1.48
C HIS A 96 11.78 10.36 2.25
N ARG A 97 12.87 11.11 2.41
CA ARG A 97 14.05 10.73 3.19
C ARG A 97 14.34 11.85 4.19
N GLY A 98 13.88 11.67 5.42
CA GLY A 98 14.03 12.59 6.53
C GLY A 98 14.73 11.95 7.72
#